data_AF-A0A109MZ62-F1
#
_entry.id   AF-A0A109MZ62-F1
#
_cell.length_a   1.000
_cell.length_b   1.000
_cell.length_c   1.000
_cell.angle_alpha   90.00
_cell.angle_beta   90.00
_cell.angle_gamma   90.00
#
_symmetry.space_group_name_H-M   'P 1'
#
loop_
_entity.id
_entity.type
_entity.pdbx_description
1 polymer ?
#
loop_
_entity_poly.entity_id
_entity_poly.type
_entity_poly.pdbx_seq_one_letter_code
_entity_poly.pdbx_strand_id
1 'polypeptide(L)'
;MDALQKDYFKNKPIQFLQVDVIPDVTYYQLIDHSLDDFLDNFYEENYPAIYELEQKAFTDWFGQCWKKSCGDILNVPCFFVFHDDTKSYELKNNQWIDNEEKWS
;
A
#
# COMPACT_ATOMS: atom_id res chain seq x y z
N MET A 1 -22.28 29.23 -9.52
CA MET A 1 -21.04 28.65 -8.94
C MET A 1 -19.92 29.62 -9.27
N ASP A 2 -19.54 30.41 -8.27
CA ASP A 2 -18.75 31.63 -8.43
C ASP A 2 -17.26 31.37 -8.66
N ALA A 3 -16.65 32.28 -9.43
CA ALA A 3 -15.23 32.30 -9.80
C ALA A 3 -14.26 32.30 -8.60
N LEU A 4 -14.74 32.49 -7.37
CA LEU A 4 -13.94 32.49 -6.15
C LEU A 4 -13.48 31.09 -5.71
N GLN A 5 -14.16 30.02 -6.13
CA GLN A 5 -13.79 28.65 -5.73
C GLN A 5 -12.62 28.09 -6.57
N LYS A 6 -12.37 28.65 -7.76
CA LYS A 6 -11.26 28.25 -8.65
C LYS A 6 -9.89 28.81 -8.21
N ASP A 7 -9.87 29.93 -7.51
CA ASP A 7 -8.62 30.55 -7.05
C ASP A 7 -8.14 30.06 -5.68
N TYR A 8 -9.01 29.42 -4.89
CA TYR A 8 -8.66 28.91 -3.56
C TYR A 8 -7.62 27.78 -3.60
N PHE A 9 -7.49 27.09 -4.74
CA PHE A 9 -6.54 26.00 -4.93
C PHE A 9 -5.26 26.40 -5.69
N LYS A 10 -5.17 27.64 -6.20
CA LYS A 10 -4.07 28.01 -7.11
C LYS A 10 -2.75 28.37 -6.41
N ASN A 11 -2.77 28.78 -5.14
CA ASN A 11 -1.60 29.46 -4.55
C ASN A 11 -1.30 29.13 -3.07
N LYS A 12 -1.58 27.91 -2.61
CA LYS A 12 -0.97 27.42 -1.36
C LYS A 12 -0.23 26.12 -1.61
N PRO A 13 1.06 26.01 -1.24
CA PRO A 13 1.70 24.72 -1.13
C PRO A 13 1.01 24.02 0.04
N ILE A 14 0.05 23.16 -0.27
CA ILE A 14 -0.42 22.22 0.72
C ILE A 14 0.72 21.21 0.86
N GLN A 15 1.58 21.43 1.85
CA GLN A 15 2.51 20.40 2.32
C GLN A 15 1.68 19.32 3.01
N PHE A 16 1.01 18.49 2.23
CA PHE A 16 1.02 17.07 2.54
C PHE A 16 2.45 16.62 2.20
N LEU A 17 3.05 15.76 3.03
CA LEU A 17 4.33 15.13 2.70
C LEU A 17 4.33 14.80 1.21
N GLN A 18 5.28 15.34 0.45
CA GLN A 18 5.50 14.96 -0.94
C GLN A 18 5.95 13.50 -0.91
N VAL A 19 5.00 12.59 -0.85
CA VAL A 19 5.19 11.21 -1.28
C VAL A 19 5.29 11.34 -2.78
N ASP A 20 6.44 11.03 -3.35
CA ASP A 20 6.51 10.77 -4.78
C ASP A 20 5.47 9.68 -5.06
N VAL A 21 4.33 10.10 -5.60
CA VAL A 21 3.25 9.24 -6.06
C VAL A 21 3.90 8.26 -7.03
N ILE A 22 3.70 6.96 -6.84
CA ILE A 22 4.36 5.93 -7.66
C ILE A 22 4.00 6.23 -9.12
N PRO A 23 4.96 6.66 -9.96
CA PRO A 23 4.65 7.23 -11.28
C PRO A 23 4.03 6.20 -12.24
N ASP A 24 4.20 4.91 -11.93
CA ASP A 24 3.74 3.78 -12.72
C ASP A 24 2.38 3.22 -12.24
N VAL A 25 1.73 3.86 -11.27
CA VAL A 25 0.40 3.44 -10.78
C VAL A 25 -0.69 4.30 -11.41
N THR A 26 -1.64 3.65 -12.07
CA THR A 26 -2.84 4.33 -12.57
C THR A 26 -3.83 4.51 -11.42
N TYR A 27 -4.15 5.76 -11.10
CA TYR A 27 -5.12 6.08 -10.06
C TYR A 27 -6.51 6.23 -10.66
N TYR A 28 -7.48 5.55 -10.05
CA TYR A 28 -8.89 5.71 -10.36
C TYR A 28 -9.55 6.53 -9.26
N GLN A 29 -10.13 7.67 -9.63
CA GLN A 29 -11.01 8.40 -8.72
C GLN A 29 -12.40 7.81 -8.85
N LEU A 30 -12.92 7.28 -7.74
CA LEU A 30 -14.35 7.01 -7.61
C LEU A 30 -15.06 8.37 -7.57
N ILE A 31 -16.22 8.46 -8.22
CA ILE A 31 -17.04 9.66 -8.13
C ILE A 31 -17.67 9.66 -6.74
N ASP A 32 -17.70 10.79 -6.01
CA ASP A 32 -18.11 10.85 -4.59
C ASP A 32 -19.39 10.07 -4.24
N HIS A 33 -20.37 10.01 -5.16
CA HIS A 33 -21.63 9.30 -4.93
C HIS A 33 -21.55 7.76 -5.06
N SER A 34 -20.41 7.22 -5.48
CA SER A 34 -20.16 5.78 -5.63
C SER A 34 -19.12 5.25 -4.66
N LEU A 35 -18.55 6.11 -3.79
CA LEU A 35 -17.55 5.66 -2.82
C LEU A 35 -18.17 4.74 -1.79
N ASP A 36 -19.29 5.15 -1.19
CA ASP A 36 -20.00 4.37 -0.18
C ASP A 36 -20.45 3.01 -0.75
N ASP A 37 -21.03 3.00 -1.96
CA ASP A 37 -21.43 1.76 -2.63
C ASP A 37 -20.24 0.83 -2.95
N PHE A 38 -19.11 1.42 -3.38
CA PHE A 38 -17.89 0.64 -3.61
C PHE A 38 -17.35 0.03 -2.31
N LEU A 39 -17.28 0.81 -1.24
CA LEU A 39 -16.76 0.35 0.05
C LEU A 39 -17.71 -0.67 0.69
N ASP A 40 -18.97 -0.30 0.88
CA ASP A 40 -19.93 -1.07 1.66
C ASP A 40 -20.43 -2.33 0.95
N ASN A 41 -20.47 -2.35 -0.40
CA ASN A 41 -20.94 -3.49 -1.17
C ASN A 41 -19.79 -4.19 -1.88
N PHE A 42 -19.15 -3.55 -2.86
CA PHE A 42 -18.17 -4.25 -3.71
C PHE A 42 -16.92 -4.71 -2.93
N TYR A 43 -16.30 -3.82 -2.16
CA TYR A 43 -15.05 -4.10 -1.47
C TYR A 43 -15.25 -5.15 -0.38
N GLU A 44 -16.25 -4.99 0.49
CA GLU A 44 -16.58 -5.95 1.55
C GLU A 44 -16.95 -7.33 1.00
N GLU A 45 -17.80 -7.42 -0.05
CA GLU A 45 -18.18 -8.71 -0.66
C GLU A 45 -16.99 -9.45 -1.29
N ASN A 46 -15.98 -8.70 -1.76
CA ASN A 46 -14.80 -9.25 -2.43
C ASN A 46 -13.55 -9.21 -1.54
N TYR A 47 -13.69 -8.85 -0.25
CA TYR A 47 -12.58 -8.57 0.64
C TYR A 47 -11.50 -9.66 0.65
N PRO A 48 -11.82 -10.97 0.74
CA PRO A 48 -10.78 -12.00 0.76
C PRO A 48 -9.89 -11.99 -0.51
N ALA A 49 -10.49 -11.83 -1.69
CA ALA A 49 -9.74 -11.80 -2.95
C ALA A 49 -8.96 -10.49 -3.11
N ILE A 50 -9.56 -9.36 -2.72
CA ILE A 50 -8.88 -8.06 -2.74
C ILE A 50 -7.70 -8.06 -1.78
N TYR A 51 -7.88 -8.57 -0.56
CA TYR A 51 -6.83 -8.69 0.45
C TYR A 51 -5.63 -9.49 -0.09
N GLU A 52 -5.84 -10.64 -0.73
CA GLU A 52 -4.74 -11.40 -1.34
C GLU A 52 -4.01 -10.63 -2.45
N LEU A 53 -4.76 -9.91 -3.29
CA LEU A 53 -4.20 -9.09 -4.37
C LEU A 53 -3.40 -7.90 -3.84
N GLU A 54 -3.92 -7.21 -2.83
CA GLU A 54 -3.26 -6.10 -2.15
C GLU A 54 -2.00 -6.56 -1.44
N GLN A 55 -2.11 -7.64 -0.66
CA GLN A 55 -0.97 -8.20 0.07
C GLN A 55 0.17 -8.52 -0.89
N LYS A 56 -0.15 -9.15 -2.03
CA LYS A 56 0.82 -9.45 -3.09
C LYS A 56 1.41 -8.18 -3.71
N ALA A 57 0.58 -7.22 -4.10
CA ALA A 57 1.02 -6.00 -4.77
C ALA A 57 2.00 -5.19 -3.89
N PHE A 58 1.66 -5.01 -2.61
CA PHE A 58 2.52 -4.31 -1.67
C PHE A 58 3.80 -5.08 -1.35
N THR A 59 3.72 -6.41 -1.18
CA THR A 59 4.89 -7.26 -0.94
C THR A 59 5.87 -7.20 -2.11
N ASP A 60 5.37 -7.31 -3.34
CA ASP A 60 6.18 -7.26 -4.56
C ASP A 60 6.85 -5.89 -4.71
N TRP A 61 6.09 -4.81 -4.50
CA TRP A 61 6.62 -3.44 -4.55
C TRP A 61 7.69 -3.21 -3.48
N PHE A 62 7.40 -3.58 -2.23
CA PHE A 62 8.34 -3.40 -1.13
C PHE A 62 9.61 -4.24 -1.33
N GLY A 63 9.47 -5.49 -1.76
CA GLY A 63 10.60 -6.37 -2.06
C GLY A 63 11.52 -5.79 -3.15
N GLN A 64 10.95 -5.17 -4.18
CA GLN A 64 11.75 -4.45 -5.19
C GLN A 64 12.48 -3.24 -4.60
N CYS A 65 11.81 -2.44 -3.78
CA CYS A 65 12.43 -1.30 -3.10
C CYS A 65 13.57 -1.73 -2.15
N TRP A 66 13.35 -2.81 -1.40
CA TRP A 66 14.34 -3.40 -0.50
C TRP A 66 15.59 -3.87 -1.26
N LYS A 67 15.43 -4.58 -2.38
CA LYS A 67 16.55 -4.98 -3.25
C LYS A 67 17.26 -3.78 -3.88
N LYS A 68 16.52 -2.78 -4.38
CA LYS A 68 17.10 -1.55 -4.94
C LYS A 68 17.94 -0.77 -3.92
N SER A 69 17.62 -0.91 -2.65
CA SER A 69 18.35 -0.31 -1.52
C SER A 69 19.50 -1.19 -1.02
N CYS A 70 19.88 -2.22 -1.78
CA CYS A 70 20.87 -3.24 -1.41
C CYS A 70 20.51 -3.99 -0.11
N GLY A 71 19.24 -4.08 0.26
CA GLY A 71 18.83 -4.79 1.48
C GLY A 71 19.16 -6.28 1.44
N ASP A 72 19.25 -6.86 0.25
CA ASP A 72 19.58 -8.26 -0.02
C ASP A 72 21.02 -8.64 0.33
N ILE A 73 21.94 -7.68 0.44
CA ILE A 73 23.32 -7.95 0.88
C ILE A 73 23.42 -8.13 2.40
N LEU A 74 22.42 -7.67 3.15
CA LEU A 74 22.45 -7.73 4.61
C LEU A 74 22.37 -9.20 5.05
N ASN A 75 23.29 -9.66 5.89
CA ASN A 75 23.29 -11.06 6.36
C ASN A 75 22.43 -11.28 7.62
N VAL A 76 21.35 -10.51 7.79
CA VAL A 76 20.41 -10.66 8.91
C VAL A 76 19.02 -11.06 8.39
N PRO A 77 18.17 -11.67 9.23
CA PRO A 77 16.76 -11.84 8.90
C PRO A 77 16.08 -10.48 8.67
N CYS A 78 15.31 -10.36 7.59
CA CYS A 78 14.57 -9.14 7.27
C CYS A 78 13.12 -9.51 6.95
N PHE A 79 12.19 -8.80 7.56
CA PHE A 79 10.77 -9.11 7.48
C PHE A 79 9.96 -7.88 7.10
N PHE A 80 8.91 -8.12 6.32
CA PHE A 80 7.87 -7.15 5.99
C PHE A 80 6.55 -7.64 6.61
N VAL A 81 5.75 -6.73 7.17
CA VAL A 81 4.51 -7.08 7.89
C VAL A 81 3.40 -6.12 7.48
N PHE A 82 2.17 -6.63 7.47
CA PHE A 82 0.98 -5.79 7.48
C PHE A 82 0.56 -5.53 8.94
N HIS A 83 -0.04 -4.36 9.17
CA HIS A 83 -0.58 -4.03 10.49
C HIS A 83 -1.63 -5.07 10.89
N ASP A 84 -1.59 -5.52 12.16
CA ASP A 84 -2.47 -6.56 12.74
C ASP A 84 -2.43 -7.95 12.10
N ASP A 85 -1.48 -8.23 11.20
CA ASP A 85 -1.33 -9.56 10.59
C ASP A 85 -0.60 -10.52 11.54
N THR A 86 -0.98 -11.80 11.51
CA THR A 86 -0.32 -12.86 12.30
C THR A 86 0.91 -13.42 11.62
N LYS A 87 1.18 -13.02 10.37
CA LYS A 87 2.33 -13.49 9.60
C LYS A 87 3.29 -12.36 9.22
N SER A 88 4.56 -12.72 9.09
CA SER A 88 5.62 -11.88 8.55
C SER A 88 6.08 -12.45 7.21
N TYR A 89 6.27 -11.60 6.22
CA TYR A 89 6.93 -11.99 4.97
C TYR A 89 8.45 -11.91 5.14
N GLU A 90 9.13 -13.04 5.03
CA GLU A 90 10.58 -13.10 5.03
C GLU A 90 11.13 -12.68 3.65
N LEU A 91 11.78 -11.52 3.61
CA LEU A 91 12.23 -10.88 2.36
C LEU A 91 13.33 -11.66 1.63
N LYS A 92 14.09 -12.50 2.34
CA LYS A 92 15.18 -13.29 1.75
C LYS A 92 14.69 -14.55 1.05
N ASN A 93 13.83 -15.30 1.73
CA ASN A 93 13.34 -16.59 1.23
C ASN A 93 12.00 -16.45 0.48
N ASN A 94 11.42 -15.26 0.45
CA ASN A 94 10.17 -14.94 -0.23
C ASN A 94 8.98 -15.79 0.27
N GLN A 95 8.89 -15.97 1.59
CA GLN A 95 7.89 -16.82 2.22
C GLN A 95 7.19 -16.12 3.38
N TRP A 96 5.92 -16.45 3.59
CA TRP A 96 5.17 -16.06 4.77
C TRP A 96 5.47 -17.01 5.92
N ILE A 97 5.82 -16.47 7.08
CA ILE A 97 6.12 -17.21 8.31
C ILE A 97 5.17 -16.70 9.39
N ASP A 98 4.67 -17.61 10.23
CA ASP A 98 3.89 -17.22 11.39
C ASP A 98 4.74 -16.41 12.38
N ASN A 99 4.18 -15.35 12.96
CA ASN A 99 4.90 -14.51 13.91
C ASN A 99 5.33 -15.28 15.17
N GLU A 100 4.64 -16.35 15.54
CA GLU A 100 5.05 -17.24 16.64
C GLU A 100 6.27 -18.09 16.24
N GLU A 101 6.32 -18.56 14.99
CA GLU A 101 7.45 -19.35 14.44
C GLU A 101 8.70 -18.50 14.25
N LYS A 102 8.55 -17.20 13.98
CA LYS A 102 9.65 -16.25 13.73
C LYS A 102 10.70 -16.19 14.86
N TRP A 103 10.29 -16.47 16.10
CA TRP A 103 11.13 -16.36 17.29
C TRP A 103 11.53 -17.71 17.90
N SER A 104 11.17 -18.81 17.23
CA SER A 104 11.51 -20.17 17.64
C SER A 104 12.92 -20.55 17.18
#